data_AF-Q9V071-F1
#
_entry.id   AF-Q9V071-F1
#
_cell.length_a   1.000
_cell.length_b   1.000
_cell.length_c   1.000
_cell.angle_alpha   90.00
_cell.angle_beta   90.00
_cell.angle_gamma   90.00
#
_symmetry.space_group_name_H-M   'P 1'
#
loop_
_entity.id
_entity.type
_entity.pdbx_description
1 polymer ?
#
loop_
_entity_poly.entity_id
_entity_poly.type
_entity_poly.pdbx_seq_one_letter_code
_entity_poly.pdbx_strand_id
1 'polypeptide(L)'
;MVSVKGKIIFEIFVFPVVLFSMVFGFVWVKLDVITREWALITAFLFVLVMGSMVFFLARILEKHGYRKSDIKRIGEILEEHWDEPWDSGYLKHDVQECIAHHLIIWGLLSTSLLWFHDVFFAIMAFVGLAFLMVVMYPIFVTMVVWILALPLYFLKSRRAEDAFEFIAETSLVSTLAIPVIWVVSSYISTKNYPEDVLRMFNAVVRNAEGFLILSILNALFGFLGIYLSRRVGGRILAIIMLSIAVAMLFTVWSILRI
;
A
#
# COMPACT_ATOMS: atom_id res chain seq x y z
N MET A 1 8.71 -21.98 -34.89
CA MET A 1 7.43 -21.38 -34.46
C MET A 1 7.28 -21.66 -32.98
N VAL A 2 7.45 -20.66 -32.11
CA VAL A 2 7.09 -20.79 -30.70
C VAL A 2 5.56 -20.77 -30.64
N SER A 3 4.96 -21.82 -30.09
CA SER A 3 3.50 -21.89 -29.86
C SER A 3 3.03 -20.62 -29.12
N VAL A 4 1.84 -20.09 -29.46
CA VAL A 4 1.25 -18.91 -28.81
C VAL A 4 1.24 -19.07 -27.27
N LYS A 5 0.94 -20.29 -26.77
CA LYS A 5 1.16 -20.73 -25.38
C LYS A 5 2.54 -20.41 -24.81
N GLY A 6 3.60 -20.76 -25.54
CA GLY A 6 4.98 -20.55 -25.12
C GLY A 6 5.36 -19.08 -25.09
N LYS A 7 4.79 -18.27 -25.99
CA LYS A 7 5.05 -16.84 -26.06
C LYS A 7 4.43 -16.08 -24.88
N ILE A 8 3.18 -16.37 -24.50
CA ILE A 8 2.49 -15.70 -23.39
C ILE A 8 3.13 -16.04 -22.04
N ILE A 9 3.41 -17.32 -21.78
CA ILE A 9 4.10 -17.74 -20.55
C ILE A 9 5.48 -17.11 -20.47
N PHE A 10 6.19 -17.06 -21.61
CA PHE A 10 7.50 -16.44 -21.67
C PHE A 10 7.42 -14.93 -21.41
N GLU A 11 6.53 -14.19 -22.07
CA GLU A 11 6.45 -12.73 -21.94
C GLU A 11 5.95 -12.27 -20.56
N ILE A 12 5.04 -13.01 -19.92
CA ILE A 12 4.43 -12.58 -18.64
C ILE A 12 5.17 -13.13 -17.42
N PHE A 13 5.63 -14.37 -17.47
CA PHE A 13 6.21 -15.02 -16.29
C PHE A 13 7.72 -15.15 -16.38
N VAL A 14 8.23 -15.68 -17.49
CA VAL A 14 9.66 -16.02 -17.58
C VAL A 14 10.52 -14.79 -17.82
N PHE A 15 10.15 -13.94 -18.77
CA PHE A 15 10.95 -12.78 -19.18
C PHE A 15 11.11 -11.76 -18.06
N PRO A 16 10.04 -11.34 -17.34
CA PRO A 16 10.20 -10.39 -16.24
C PRO A 16 11.00 -10.99 -15.09
N VAL A 17 10.75 -12.25 -14.72
CA VAL A 17 11.48 -12.91 -13.63
C VAL A 17 12.95 -13.08 -13.98
N VAL A 18 13.28 -13.58 -15.19
CA VAL A 18 14.68 -13.76 -15.62
C VAL A 18 15.40 -12.42 -15.73
N LEU A 19 14.77 -11.40 -16.30
CA LEU A 19 15.35 -10.07 -16.43
C LEU A 19 15.65 -9.48 -15.04
N PHE A 20 14.69 -9.54 -14.12
CA PHE A 20 14.87 -9.05 -12.75
C PHE A 20 15.94 -9.87 -12.00
N SER A 21 15.90 -11.21 -12.06
CA SER A 21 16.90 -12.06 -11.41
C SER A 21 18.30 -11.83 -11.96
N MET A 22 18.47 -11.61 -13.26
CA MET A 22 19.77 -11.30 -13.87
C MET A 22 20.29 -9.93 -13.44
N VAL A 23 19.45 -8.89 -13.47
CA VAL A 23 19.85 -7.53 -13.09
C VAL A 23 20.24 -7.48 -11.62
N PHE A 24 19.40 -8.02 -10.73
CA PHE A 24 19.71 -8.04 -9.30
C PHE A 24 20.89 -8.97 -8.99
N GLY A 25 20.94 -10.18 -9.57
CA GLY A 25 22.05 -11.10 -9.39
C GLY A 25 23.40 -10.54 -9.83
N PHE A 26 23.45 -9.82 -10.96
CA PHE A 26 24.66 -9.15 -11.43
C PHE A 26 25.13 -8.07 -10.46
N VAL A 27 24.20 -7.25 -9.95
CA VAL A 27 24.50 -6.20 -8.97
C VAL A 27 24.99 -6.82 -7.65
N TRP A 28 24.40 -7.93 -7.22
CA TRP A 28 24.76 -8.65 -5.99
C TRP A 28 26.18 -9.22 -6.04
N VAL A 29 26.55 -9.83 -7.17
CA VAL A 29 27.90 -10.37 -7.39
C VAL A 29 28.94 -9.25 -7.46
N LYS A 30 28.62 -8.13 -8.10
CA LYS A 30 29.55 -7.00 -8.23
C LYS A 30 29.86 -6.31 -6.90
N LEU A 31 28.92 -6.30 -5.96
CA LEU A 31 29.05 -5.63 -4.67
C LEU A 31 29.68 -6.51 -3.56
N ASP A 32 30.05 -7.76 -3.87
CA ASP A 32 30.67 -8.74 -2.95
C ASP A 32 29.89 -8.96 -1.63
N VAL A 33 28.56 -8.81 -1.71
CA VAL A 33 27.63 -8.86 -0.57
C VAL A 33 27.27 -10.30 -0.18
N ILE A 34 27.57 -11.26 -1.06
CA ILE A 34 26.98 -12.60 -1.02
C ILE A 34 27.70 -13.48 0.00
N THR A 35 27.27 -13.39 1.26
CA THR A 35 27.52 -14.44 2.24
C THR A 35 26.54 -15.61 2.04
N ARG A 36 26.90 -16.81 2.49
CA ARG A 36 26.03 -17.99 2.38
C ARG A 36 24.70 -17.80 3.10
N GLU A 37 24.73 -17.18 4.28
CA GLU A 37 23.52 -16.91 5.08
C GLU A 37 22.61 -15.91 4.36
N TRP A 38 23.18 -14.81 3.85
CA TRP A 38 22.44 -13.83 3.06
C TRP A 38 21.79 -14.46 1.83
N ALA A 39 22.50 -15.33 1.11
CA ALA A 39 21.98 -16.04 -0.06
C ALA A 39 20.80 -16.97 0.29
N LEU A 40 20.90 -17.72 1.39
CA LEU A 40 19.84 -18.63 1.83
C LEU A 40 18.59 -17.87 2.26
N ILE A 41 18.74 -16.80 3.04
CA ILE A 41 17.59 -16.01 3.50
C ILE A 41 16.96 -15.25 2.32
N THR A 42 17.77 -14.70 1.41
CA THR A 42 17.26 -14.07 0.17
C THR A 42 16.49 -15.06 -0.70
N ALA A 43 17.00 -16.29 -0.88
CA ALA A 43 16.29 -17.34 -1.59
C ALA A 43 14.98 -17.73 -0.88
N PHE A 44 14.99 -17.81 0.45
CA PHE A 44 13.79 -18.07 1.24
C PHE A 44 12.74 -16.97 1.08
N LEU A 45 13.14 -15.70 1.15
CA LEU A 45 12.26 -14.55 0.92
C LEU A 45 11.70 -14.54 -0.51
N PHE A 46 12.51 -14.86 -1.51
CA PHE A 46 12.05 -14.99 -2.89
C PHE A 46 10.98 -16.08 -3.01
N VAL A 47 11.21 -17.24 -2.39
CA VAL A 47 10.22 -18.33 -2.36
C VAL A 47 8.93 -17.90 -1.67
N LEU A 48 8.99 -17.11 -0.61
CA LEU A 48 7.80 -16.56 0.05
C LEU A 48 7.02 -15.60 -0.87
N VAL A 49 7.70 -14.68 -1.56
CA VAL A 49 7.05 -13.76 -2.51
C VAL A 49 6.44 -14.52 -3.68
N MET A 50 7.12 -15.53 -4.20
CA MET A 50 6.59 -16.40 -5.25
C MET A 50 5.39 -17.23 -4.75
N GLY A 51 5.48 -17.75 -3.53
CA GLY A 51 4.40 -18.49 -2.89
C GLY A 51 3.16 -17.63 -2.67
N SER A 52 3.33 -16.38 -2.22
CA SER A 52 2.22 -15.43 -2.10
C SER A 52 1.62 -15.10 -3.46
N MET A 53 2.45 -14.88 -4.49
CA MET A 53 1.98 -14.61 -5.85
C MET A 53 1.10 -15.74 -6.36
N VAL A 54 1.55 -16.99 -6.24
CA VAL A 54 0.78 -18.18 -6.65
C VAL A 54 -0.54 -18.27 -5.86
N PHE A 55 -0.53 -17.99 -4.55
CA PHE A 55 -1.73 -17.98 -3.74
C PHE A 55 -2.74 -16.90 -4.19
N PHE A 56 -2.27 -15.68 -4.47
CA PHE A 56 -3.13 -14.60 -4.96
C PHE A 56 -3.65 -14.87 -6.37
N LEU A 57 -2.84 -15.43 -7.27
CA LEU A 57 -3.30 -15.86 -8.59
C LEU A 57 -4.39 -16.93 -8.49
N ALA A 58 -4.24 -17.90 -7.58
CA ALA A 58 -5.28 -18.91 -7.35
C ALA A 58 -6.60 -18.30 -6.83
N ARG A 59 -6.52 -17.25 -6.01
CA ARG A 59 -7.68 -16.46 -5.56
C ARG A 59 -8.32 -15.66 -6.70
N ILE A 60 -7.52 -15.08 -7.59
CA ILE A 60 -8.00 -14.35 -8.77
C ILE A 60 -8.73 -15.30 -9.72
N LEU A 61 -8.20 -16.51 -9.93
CA LEU A 61 -8.88 -17.54 -10.71
C LEU A 61 -10.25 -17.90 -10.10
N GLU A 62 -10.31 -18.10 -8.78
CA GLU A 62 -11.57 -18.35 -8.06
C GLU A 62 -12.59 -17.21 -8.21
N LYS A 63 -12.12 -15.95 -8.16
CA LYS A 63 -12.97 -14.77 -8.40
C LYS A 63 -13.61 -14.76 -9.79
N HIS A 64 -12.92 -15.30 -10.80
CA HIS A 64 -13.40 -15.38 -12.19
C HIS A 64 -14.08 -16.71 -12.52
N GLY A 65 -14.45 -17.52 -11.51
CA GLY A 65 -15.23 -18.75 -11.70
C GLY A 65 -14.41 -20.03 -11.96
N TYR A 66 -13.08 -19.95 -11.90
CA TYR A 66 -12.20 -21.12 -12.02
C TYR A 66 -11.94 -21.77 -10.65
N ARG A 67 -11.41 -23.00 -10.65
CA ARG A 67 -10.98 -23.65 -9.40
C ARG A 67 -9.57 -23.20 -9.04
N LYS A 68 -9.24 -23.14 -7.75
CA LYS A 68 -7.86 -22.86 -7.28
C LYS A 68 -6.83 -23.84 -7.84
N SER A 69 -7.22 -25.09 -8.11
CA SER A 69 -6.37 -26.11 -8.73
C SER A 69 -5.95 -25.77 -10.15
N ASP A 70 -6.71 -24.90 -10.83
CA ASP A 70 -6.51 -24.54 -12.23
C ASP A 70 -5.35 -23.58 -12.42
N ILE A 71 -4.69 -23.14 -11.33
CA ILE A 71 -3.44 -22.38 -11.36
C ILE A 71 -2.34 -23.09 -12.19
N LYS A 72 -2.34 -24.44 -12.21
CA LYS A 72 -1.41 -25.21 -13.05
C LYS A 72 -1.64 -25.02 -14.54
N ARG A 73 -2.84 -24.58 -14.93
CA ARG A 73 -3.28 -24.33 -16.30
C ARG A 73 -3.44 -22.84 -16.59
N ILE A 74 -2.90 -21.96 -15.73
CA ILE A 74 -3.06 -20.50 -15.86
C ILE A 74 -2.60 -19.98 -17.24
N GLY A 75 -1.57 -20.58 -17.83
CA GLY A 75 -1.12 -20.21 -19.17
C GLY A 75 -2.13 -20.52 -20.28
N GLU A 76 -2.93 -21.60 -20.14
CA GLU A 76 -3.99 -21.92 -21.10
C GLU A 76 -5.19 -20.99 -20.92
N ILE A 77 -5.57 -20.74 -19.66
CA ILE A 77 -6.69 -19.86 -19.32
C ILE A 77 -6.39 -18.44 -19.80
N LEU A 78 -5.16 -17.96 -19.60
CA LEU A 78 -4.76 -16.61 -20.02
C LEU A 78 -4.69 -16.46 -21.54
N GLU A 79 -4.43 -17.56 -22.27
CA GLU A 79 -4.48 -17.59 -23.73
C GLU A 79 -5.92 -17.45 -24.24
N GLU A 80 -6.87 -18.14 -23.61
CA GLU A 80 -8.31 -17.98 -23.91
C GLU A 80 -8.81 -16.54 -23.67
N HIS A 81 -8.17 -15.83 -22.75
CA HIS A 81 -8.52 -14.46 -22.34
C HIS A 81 -7.55 -13.42 -22.90
N TRP A 82 -6.72 -13.78 -23.89
CA TRP A 82 -5.64 -12.91 -24.35
C TRP A 82 -6.14 -11.65 -25.07
N ASP A 83 -7.24 -11.79 -25.82
CA ASP A 83 -7.85 -10.70 -26.58
C ASP A 83 -8.79 -9.83 -25.72
N GLU A 84 -8.90 -10.12 -24.42
CA GLU A 84 -9.64 -9.26 -23.51
C GLU A 84 -9.01 -7.87 -23.42
N PRO A 85 -9.85 -6.81 -23.34
CA PRO A 85 -9.37 -5.47 -23.10
C PRO A 85 -8.64 -5.39 -21.76
N TRP A 86 -7.67 -4.49 -21.69
CA TRP A 86 -6.85 -4.32 -20.50
C TRP A 86 -7.55 -3.38 -19.50
N ASP A 87 -8.70 -3.83 -19.00
CA ASP A 87 -9.53 -3.09 -18.03
C ASP A 87 -9.75 -3.89 -16.75
N SER A 88 -10.03 -3.19 -15.65
CA SER A 88 -10.32 -3.80 -14.35
C SER A 88 -11.54 -4.74 -14.44
N GLY A 89 -11.40 -5.95 -13.89
CA GLY A 89 -12.45 -6.97 -13.89
C GLY A 89 -12.33 -8.02 -14.99
N TYR A 90 -11.38 -7.85 -15.92
CA TYR A 90 -10.97 -8.91 -16.85
C TYR A 90 -9.85 -9.75 -16.24
N LEU A 91 -9.87 -11.05 -16.52
CA LEU A 91 -8.95 -12.01 -15.90
C LEU A 91 -7.50 -11.68 -16.27
N LYS A 92 -7.27 -11.31 -17.52
CA LYS A 92 -5.94 -10.93 -18.02
C LYS A 92 -5.34 -9.76 -17.26
N HIS A 93 -6.13 -8.70 -17.03
CA HIS A 93 -5.70 -7.52 -16.30
C HIS A 93 -5.37 -7.89 -14.84
N ASP A 94 -6.28 -8.54 -14.13
CA ASP A 94 -6.12 -8.89 -12.72
C ASP A 94 -4.88 -9.80 -12.49
N VAL A 95 -4.63 -10.76 -13.40
CA VAL A 95 -3.44 -11.63 -13.36
C VAL A 95 -2.15 -10.83 -13.59
N GLN A 96 -2.09 -9.99 -14.61
CA GLN A 96 -0.91 -9.16 -14.90
C GLN A 96 -0.63 -8.16 -13.78
N GLU A 97 -1.68 -7.53 -13.25
CA GLU A 97 -1.61 -6.62 -12.12
C GLU A 97 -1.06 -7.33 -10.89
N CYS A 98 -1.53 -8.54 -10.58
CA CYS A 98 -1.01 -9.34 -9.47
C CYS A 98 0.50 -9.61 -9.60
N ILE A 99 0.95 -10.02 -10.79
CA ILE A 99 2.37 -10.30 -11.07
C ILE A 99 3.19 -9.02 -10.94
N ALA A 100 2.74 -7.91 -11.53
CA ALA A 100 3.42 -6.62 -11.46
C ALA A 100 3.61 -6.16 -10.01
N HIS A 101 2.58 -6.25 -9.17
CA HIS A 101 2.68 -5.90 -7.75
C HIS A 101 3.69 -6.76 -6.99
N HIS A 102 3.72 -8.08 -7.24
CA HIS A 102 4.71 -8.96 -6.61
C HIS A 102 6.14 -8.70 -7.08
N LEU A 103 6.33 -8.34 -8.36
CA LEU A 103 7.63 -7.91 -8.89
C LEU A 103 8.08 -6.58 -8.27
N ILE A 104 7.18 -5.62 -8.07
CA ILE A 104 7.48 -4.37 -7.37
C ILE A 104 7.91 -4.64 -5.92
N ILE A 105 7.16 -5.49 -5.20
CA ILE A 105 7.51 -5.91 -3.84
C ILE A 105 8.90 -6.55 -3.82
N TRP A 106 9.18 -7.46 -4.75
CA TRP A 106 10.49 -8.09 -4.85
C TRP A 106 11.60 -7.10 -5.19
N GLY A 107 11.35 -6.15 -6.10
CA GLY A 107 12.31 -5.10 -6.47
C GLY A 107 12.65 -4.20 -5.29
N LEU A 108 11.65 -3.80 -4.51
CA LEU A 108 11.86 -3.03 -3.27
C LEU A 108 12.67 -3.84 -2.25
N LEU A 109 12.26 -5.09 -1.98
CA LEU A 109 12.96 -5.97 -1.05
C LEU A 109 14.40 -6.23 -1.48
N SER A 110 14.64 -6.49 -2.75
CA SER A 110 15.96 -6.71 -3.33
C SER A 110 16.85 -5.48 -3.23
N THR A 111 16.28 -4.29 -3.40
CA THR A 111 17.00 -3.02 -3.24
C THR A 111 17.36 -2.79 -1.77
N SER A 112 16.45 -3.10 -0.84
CA SER A 112 16.74 -3.04 0.61
C SER A 112 17.81 -4.05 1.03
N LEU A 113 17.74 -5.29 0.52
CA LEU A 113 18.74 -6.32 0.77
C LEU A 113 20.14 -5.91 0.30
N LEU A 114 20.20 -5.18 -0.82
CA LEU A 114 21.42 -4.58 -1.34
C LEU A 114 21.93 -3.45 -0.48
N TRP A 115 21.05 -2.57 -0.02
CA TRP A 115 21.45 -1.39 0.74
C TRP A 115 22.02 -1.74 2.11
N PHE A 116 21.37 -2.67 2.81
CA PHE A 116 21.71 -2.97 4.20
C PHE A 116 22.73 -4.10 4.37
N HIS A 117 22.93 -4.94 3.34
CA HIS A 117 23.80 -6.12 3.37
C HIS A 117 23.45 -7.15 4.47
N ASP A 118 22.37 -6.92 5.21
CA ASP A 118 21.83 -7.75 6.28
C ASP A 118 20.31 -7.84 6.09
N VAL A 119 19.81 -9.08 6.12
CA VAL A 119 18.40 -9.35 5.79
C VAL A 119 17.44 -8.88 6.87
N PHE A 120 17.84 -8.94 8.14
CA PHE A 120 17.04 -8.42 9.23
C PHE A 120 16.84 -6.91 9.08
N PHE A 121 17.91 -6.16 8.79
CA PHE A 121 17.79 -4.72 8.57
C PHE A 121 16.99 -4.36 7.32
N ALA A 122 17.10 -5.15 6.24
CA ALA A 122 16.27 -4.96 5.06
C ALA A 122 14.76 -5.15 5.36
N ILE A 123 14.40 -6.17 6.14
CA ILE A 123 13.02 -6.39 6.59
C ILE A 123 12.55 -5.24 7.48
N MET A 124 13.39 -4.81 8.44
CA MET A 124 13.06 -3.71 9.33
C MET A 124 12.85 -2.39 8.58
N ALA A 125 13.66 -2.10 7.55
CA ALA A 125 13.46 -0.94 6.69
C ALA A 125 12.15 -1.02 5.91
N PHE A 126 11.79 -2.19 5.37
CA PHE A 126 10.51 -2.39 4.69
C PHE A 126 9.31 -2.19 5.64
N VAL A 127 9.40 -2.71 6.86
CA VAL A 127 8.39 -2.48 7.91
C VAL A 127 8.29 -0.99 8.27
N GLY A 128 9.43 -0.31 8.43
CA GLY A 128 9.47 1.13 8.69
C GLY A 128 8.81 1.95 7.59
N LEU A 129 9.05 1.60 6.33
CA LEU A 129 8.40 2.23 5.18
C LEU A 129 6.87 2.01 5.20
N ALA A 130 6.43 0.78 5.45
CA ALA A 130 5.01 0.45 5.55
C ALA A 130 4.33 1.25 6.68
N PHE A 131 4.97 1.34 7.85
CA PHE A 131 4.47 2.16 8.96
C PHE A 131 4.36 3.63 8.58
N LEU A 132 5.37 4.18 7.92
CA LEU A 132 5.34 5.56 7.46
C LEU A 132 4.17 5.80 6.47
N MET A 133 3.95 4.89 5.52
CA MET A 133 2.83 4.98 4.58
C MET A 133 1.47 4.96 5.30
N VAL A 134 1.26 4.03 6.24
CA VAL A 134 0.01 3.94 7.00
C VAL A 134 -0.20 5.18 7.86
N VAL A 135 0.84 5.67 8.53
CA VAL A 135 0.74 6.84 9.41
C VAL A 135 0.56 8.14 8.63
N MET A 136 1.01 8.23 7.38
CA MET A 136 0.73 9.37 6.49
C MET A 136 -0.68 9.35 5.88
N TYR A 137 -1.42 8.24 5.99
CA TYR A 137 -2.77 8.09 5.43
C TYR A 137 -3.75 9.24 5.78
N PRO A 138 -3.79 9.79 7.02
CA PRO A 138 -4.66 10.92 7.35
C PRO A 138 -4.46 12.15 6.46
N ILE A 139 -3.25 12.40 5.94
CA ILE A 139 -3.01 13.50 5.00
C ILE A 139 -3.82 13.29 3.72
N PHE A 140 -3.81 12.06 3.18
CA PHE A 140 -4.59 11.72 1.99
C PHE A 140 -6.09 11.88 2.22
N VAL A 141 -6.59 11.45 3.39
CA VAL A 141 -8.00 11.64 3.73
C VAL A 141 -8.36 13.13 3.80
N THR A 142 -7.49 13.97 4.36
CA THR A 142 -7.70 15.42 4.35
C THR A 142 -7.73 16.00 2.93
N MET A 143 -6.96 15.45 1.98
CA MET A 143 -7.09 15.86 0.57
C MET A 143 -8.46 15.47 -0.01
N VAL A 144 -8.97 14.28 0.30
CA VAL A 144 -10.30 13.82 -0.13
C VAL A 144 -11.41 14.73 0.44
N VAL A 145 -11.26 15.20 1.68
CA VAL A 145 -12.18 16.18 2.29
C VAL A 145 -12.31 17.43 1.42
N TRP A 146 -11.18 18.01 0.99
CA TRP A 146 -11.15 19.27 0.24
C TRP A 146 -11.52 19.11 -1.23
N ILE A 147 -11.07 18.03 -1.88
CA ILE A 147 -11.23 17.84 -3.33
C ILE A 147 -12.59 17.20 -3.65
N LEU A 148 -13.12 16.36 -2.76
CA LEU A 148 -14.31 15.55 -3.02
C LEU A 148 -15.46 15.90 -2.08
N ALA A 149 -15.29 15.70 -0.77
CA ALA A 149 -16.42 15.73 0.16
C ALA A 149 -17.05 17.11 0.29
N LEU A 150 -16.25 18.16 0.51
CA LEU A 150 -16.73 19.54 0.59
C LEU A 150 -17.39 20.01 -0.71
N PRO A 151 -16.77 19.87 -1.91
CA PRO A 151 -17.42 20.20 -3.18
C PRO A 151 -18.74 19.47 -3.38
N LEU A 152 -18.79 18.15 -3.17
CA LEU A 152 -20.01 17.37 -3.31
C LEU A 152 -21.11 17.85 -2.35
N TYR A 153 -20.75 18.19 -1.12
CA TYR A 153 -21.67 18.74 -0.13
C TYR A 153 -22.24 20.09 -0.57
N PHE A 154 -21.41 21.03 -1.00
CA PHE A 154 -21.87 22.35 -1.47
C PHE A 154 -22.70 22.27 -2.75
N LEU A 155 -22.41 21.29 -3.60
CA LEU A 155 -23.23 20.96 -4.79
C LEU A 155 -24.53 20.21 -4.44
N LYS A 156 -24.78 19.92 -3.16
CA LYS A 156 -25.95 19.16 -2.67
C LYS A 156 -26.08 17.78 -3.34
N SER A 157 -24.95 17.16 -3.67
CA SER A 157 -24.93 15.81 -4.24
C SER A 157 -25.24 14.78 -3.16
N ARG A 158 -26.07 13.78 -3.49
CA ARG A 158 -26.32 12.63 -2.59
C ARG A 158 -25.06 11.85 -2.27
N ARG A 159 -24.06 11.88 -3.18
CA ARG A 159 -22.76 11.24 -2.99
C ARG A 159 -21.90 11.87 -1.89
N ALA A 160 -22.31 13.03 -1.34
CA ALA A 160 -21.63 13.63 -0.20
C ALA A 160 -21.76 12.77 1.06
N GLU A 161 -22.88 12.08 1.26
CA GLU A 161 -23.05 11.15 2.39
C GLU A 161 -22.07 9.97 2.29
N ASP A 162 -21.95 9.36 1.10
CA ASP A 162 -20.99 8.28 0.84
C ASP A 162 -19.54 8.72 1.11
N ALA A 163 -19.20 9.95 0.71
CA ALA A 163 -17.88 10.52 0.97
C ALA A 163 -17.62 10.73 2.46
N PHE A 164 -18.62 11.19 3.22
CA PHE A 164 -18.50 11.36 4.66
C PHE A 164 -18.37 10.02 5.39
N GLU A 165 -19.11 8.99 4.97
CA GLU A 165 -19.00 7.62 5.49
C GLU A 165 -17.61 7.05 5.25
N PHE A 166 -17.12 7.12 4.00
CA PHE A 166 -15.77 6.69 3.66
C PHE A 166 -14.70 7.39 4.52
N ILE A 167 -14.81 8.71 4.69
CA ILE A 167 -13.88 9.49 5.52
C ILE A 167 -13.95 9.04 6.99
N ALA A 168 -15.16 8.84 7.53
CA ALA A 168 -15.36 8.44 8.93
C ALA A 168 -14.72 7.07 9.21
N GLU A 169 -15.05 6.06 8.41
CA GLU A 169 -14.60 4.68 8.63
C GLU A 169 -13.08 4.55 8.50
N THR A 170 -12.53 5.05 7.39
CA THR A 170 -11.10 4.93 7.11
C THR A 170 -10.25 5.71 8.11
N SER A 171 -10.71 6.88 8.55
CA SER A 171 -10.05 7.67 9.59
C SER A 171 -10.18 7.04 10.97
N LEU A 172 -11.28 6.35 11.27
CA LEU A 172 -11.42 5.62 12.53
C LEU A 172 -10.41 4.46 12.59
N VAL A 173 -10.28 3.70 11.50
CA VAL A 173 -9.27 2.62 11.38
C VAL A 173 -7.87 3.18 11.59
N SER A 174 -7.53 4.30 10.93
CA SER A 174 -6.25 4.97 11.10
C SER A 174 -6.02 5.45 12.54
N THR A 175 -7.05 6.00 13.20
CA THR A 175 -6.97 6.47 14.59
C THR A 175 -6.65 5.33 15.56
N LEU A 176 -7.11 4.11 15.26
CA LEU A 176 -6.78 2.92 16.05
C LEU A 176 -5.40 2.34 15.71
N ALA A 177 -4.97 2.43 14.45
CA ALA A 177 -3.69 1.89 13.99
C ALA A 177 -2.48 2.73 14.44
N ILE A 178 -2.59 4.06 14.41
CA ILE A 178 -1.48 4.98 14.70
C ILE A 178 -0.87 4.76 16.10
N PRO A 179 -1.64 4.61 17.20
CA PRO A 179 -1.06 4.36 18.52
C PRO A 179 -0.25 3.07 18.60
N VAL A 180 -0.73 1.99 17.97
CA VAL A 180 -0.02 0.71 17.93
C VAL A 180 1.29 0.86 17.17
N ILE A 181 1.24 1.49 15.99
CA ILE A 181 2.41 1.76 15.17
C ILE A 181 3.41 2.66 15.93
N TRP A 182 2.93 3.67 16.64
CA TRP A 182 3.76 4.56 17.47
C TRP A 182 4.47 3.80 18.60
N VAL A 183 3.78 2.91 19.32
CA VAL A 183 4.40 2.10 20.39
C VAL A 183 5.50 1.21 19.82
N VAL A 184 5.23 0.50 18.72
CA VAL A 184 6.22 -0.39 18.08
C VAL A 184 7.40 0.43 17.56
N SER A 185 7.14 1.56 16.90
CA SER A 185 8.18 2.44 16.37
C SER A 185 9.03 3.03 17.49
N SER A 186 8.42 3.45 18.60
CA SER A 186 9.13 3.98 19.77
C SER A 186 10.06 2.93 20.39
N TYR A 187 9.61 1.68 20.49
CA TYR A 187 10.46 0.59 20.95
C TYR A 187 11.66 0.36 20.03
N ILE A 188 11.43 0.31 18.72
CA ILE A 188 12.48 0.10 17.71
C ILE A 188 13.49 1.26 17.72
N SER A 189 13.01 2.50 17.88
CA SER A 189 13.84 3.71 17.96
C SER A 189 14.82 3.72 19.13
N THR A 190 14.61 2.89 20.17
CA THR A 190 15.56 2.74 21.29
C THR A 190 16.67 1.71 21.02
N LYS A 191 16.64 1.01 19.88
CA LYS A 191 17.61 -0.01 19.52
C LYS A 191 18.81 0.58 18.78
N ASN A 192 19.95 -0.09 18.92
CA ASN A 192 21.17 0.24 18.17
C ASN A 192 21.11 -0.36 16.76
N TYR A 193 20.20 0.14 15.93
CA TYR A 193 20.07 -0.22 14.51
C TYR A 193 20.76 0.83 13.62
N PRO A 194 21.03 0.49 12.33
CA PRO A 194 21.57 1.46 11.39
C PRO A 194 20.67 2.70 11.29
N GLU A 195 21.29 3.88 11.16
CA GLU A 195 20.59 5.17 11.14
C GLU A 195 19.50 5.21 10.05
N ASP A 196 19.76 4.63 8.88
CA ASP A 196 18.79 4.57 7.78
C ASP A 196 17.51 3.81 8.15
N VAL A 197 17.60 2.76 8.98
CA VAL A 197 16.44 2.02 9.51
C VAL A 197 15.74 2.87 10.56
N LEU A 198 16.51 3.41 11.52
CA LEU A 198 15.98 4.21 12.63
C LEU A 198 15.28 5.46 12.14
N ARG A 199 15.76 6.09 11.07
CA ARG A 199 15.20 7.31 10.49
C ARG A 199 13.71 7.16 10.15
N MET A 200 13.29 6.01 9.63
CA MET A 200 11.89 5.76 9.29
C MET A 200 11.01 5.68 10.55
N PHE A 201 11.44 4.92 11.55
CA PHE A 201 10.72 4.78 12.81
C PHE A 201 10.72 6.08 13.62
N ASN A 202 11.84 6.81 13.63
CA ASN A 202 11.95 8.14 14.25
C ASN A 202 11.01 9.14 13.58
N ALA A 203 10.88 9.11 12.25
CA ALA A 203 9.92 9.95 11.54
C ALA A 203 8.48 9.65 11.94
N VAL A 204 8.14 8.37 12.13
CA VAL A 204 6.83 7.95 12.65
C VAL A 204 6.63 8.48 14.07
N VAL A 205 7.59 8.23 14.98
CA VAL A 205 7.49 8.64 16.39
C VAL A 205 7.32 10.15 16.53
N ARG A 206 8.14 10.92 15.80
CA ARG A 206 8.16 12.39 15.86
C ARG A 206 6.84 13.02 15.42
N ASN A 207 6.15 12.40 14.45
CA ASN A 207 4.96 12.98 13.83
C ASN A 207 3.65 12.29 14.24
N ALA A 208 3.71 11.17 14.99
CA ALA A 208 2.55 10.36 15.32
C ALA A 208 1.41 11.15 15.99
N GLU A 209 1.74 12.10 16.87
CA GLU A 209 0.75 12.97 17.50
C GLU A 209 -0.02 13.80 16.47
N GLY A 210 0.68 14.46 15.55
CA GLY A 210 0.07 15.25 14.49
C GLY A 210 -0.80 14.39 13.58
N PHE A 211 -0.32 13.20 13.19
CA PHE A 211 -1.10 12.27 12.39
C PHE A 211 -2.33 11.73 13.14
N LEU A 212 -2.22 11.46 14.44
CA LEU A 212 -3.33 11.01 15.27
C LEU A 212 -4.40 12.11 15.39
N ILE A 213 -3.99 13.36 15.67
CA ILE A 213 -4.89 14.51 15.72
C ILE A 213 -5.61 14.66 14.37
N LEU A 214 -4.86 14.59 13.26
CA LEU A 214 -5.44 14.70 11.93
C LEU A 214 -6.44 13.58 11.64
N SER A 215 -6.12 12.35 12.04
CA SER A 215 -6.99 11.19 11.93
C SER A 215 -8.29 11.37 12.73
N ILE A 216 -8.21 11.89 13.95
CA ILE A 216 -9.36 12.21 14.79
C ILE A 216 -10.21 13.30 14.14
N LEU A 217 -9.60 14.37 13.63
CA LEU A 217 -10.31 15.44 12.94
C LEU A 217 -11.04 14.94 11.68
N ASN A 218 -10.37 14.10 10.88
CA ASN A 218 -10.99 13.48 9.70
C ASN A 218 -12.17 12.59 10.11
N ALA A 219 -12.02 11.75 11.13
CA ALA A 219 -13.11 10.91 11.64
C ALA A 219 -14.30 11.77 12.11
N LEU A 220 -14.04 12.81 12.91
CA LEU A 220 -15.06 13.75 13.37
C LEU A 220 -15.77 14.45 12.21
N PHE A 221 -15.03 14.87 11.18
CA PHE A 221 -15.61 15.46 9.98
C PHE A 221 -16.57 14.50 9.28
N GLY A 222 -16.15 13.24 9.06
CA GLY A 222 -17.01 12.23 8.46
C GLY A 222 -18.26 11.96 9.30
N PHE A 223 -18.11 11.68 10.59
CA PHE A 223 -19.23 11.39 11.49
C PHE A 223 -20.22 12.56 11.60
N LEU A 224 -19.73 13.79 11.76
CA LEU A 224 -20.58 14.97 11.84
C LEU A 224 -21.25 15.27 10.50
N GLY A 225 -20.56 15.04 9.38
CA GLY A 225 -21.14 15.16 8.04
C GLY A 225 -22.36 14.26 7.84
N ILE A 226 -22.29 13.00 8.30
CA ILE A 226 -23.42 12.06 8.25
C ILE A 226 -24.51 12.43 9.26
N TYR A 227 -24.13 12.68 10.51
CA TYR A 227 -25.09 12.84 11.60
C TYR A 227 -25.84 14.17 11.54
N LEU A 228 -25.12 15.28 11.32
CA LEU A 228 -25.70 16.62 11.35
C LEU A 228 -26.41 16.99 10.05
N SER A 229 -26.07 16.39 8.90
CA SER A 229 -26.76 16.63 7.63
C SER A 229 -28.25 16.32 7.69
N ARG A 230 -28.64 15.37 8.56
CA ARG A 230 -30.03 14.95 8.77
C ARG A 230 -30.76 15.73 9.87
N ARG A 231 -30.04 16.47 10.73
CA ARG A 231 -30.61 17.07 11.96
C ARG A 231 -30.52 18.59 12.03
N VAL A 232 -29.59 19.21 11.32
CA VAL A 232 -29.29 20.63 11.46
C VAL A 232 -29.43 21.34 10.12
N GLY A 233 -29.84 22.61 10.15
CA GLY A 233 -29.91 23.44 8.94
C GLY A 233 -28.55 23.53 8.23
N GLY A 234 -28.56 23.47 6.90
CA GLY A 234 -27.34 23.36 6.08
C GLY A 234 -26.31 24.49 6.29
N ARG A 235 -26.72 25.69 6.73
CA ARG A 235 -25.78 26.77 7.05
C ARG A 235 -24.90 26.45 8.26
N ILE A 236 -25.47 25.89 9.32
CA ILE A 236 -24.73 25.55 10.54
C ILE A 236 -23.77 24.39 10.25
N LEU A 237 -24.25 23.38 9.51
CA LEU A 237 -23.40 22.26 9.08
C LEU A 237 -22.22 22.74 8.24
N ALA A 238 -22.45 23.60 7.24
CA ALA A 238 -21.39 24.16 6.42
C ALA A 238 -20.31 24.86 7.25
N ILE A 239 -20.71 25.66 8.25
CA ILE A 239 -19.77 26.33 9.16
C ILE A 239 -18.95 25.29 9.93
N ILE A 240 -19.60 24.31 10.56
CA ILE A 240 -18.91 23.27 11.34
C ILE A 240 -17.91 22.51 10.45
N MET A 241 -18.33 22.05 9.28
CA MET A 241 -17.49 21.27 8.37
C MET A 241 -16.29 22.08 7.87
N LEU A 242 -16.51 23.36 7.52
CA LEU A 242 -15.42 24.24 7.08
C LEU A 242 -14.45 24.54 8.22
N SER A 243 -14.94 24.76 9.45
CA SER A 243 -14.09 24.95 10.62
C SER A 243 -13.19 23.75 10.89
N ILE A 244 -13.74 22.53 10.83
CA ILE A 244 -12.95 21.30 11.00
C ILE A 244 -11.95 21.15 9.86
N ALA A 245 -12.37 21.34 8.60
CA ALA A 245 -11.49 21.22 7.45
C ALA A 245 -10.32 22.23 7.48
N VAL A 246 -10.56 23.45 7.97
CA VAL A 246 -9.50 24.45 8.20
C VAL A 246 -8.57 24.01 9.32
N ALA A 247 -9.10 23.48 10.43
CA ALA A 247 -8.27 22.93 11.51
C ALA A 247 -7.36 21.80 11.00
N MET A 248 -7.87 20.91 10.14
CA MET A 248 -7.06 19.87 9.49
C MET A 248 -5.89 20.48 8.70
N LEU A 249 -6.11 21.55 7.94
CA LEU A 249 -5.03 22.22 7.19
C LEU A 249 -3.96 22.79 8.11
N PHE A 250 -4.35 23.37 9.26
CA PHE A 250 -3.39 23.82 10.27
C PHE A 250 -2.58 22.66 10.85
N THR A 251 -3.22 21.51 11.11
CA THR A 251 -2.53 20.31 11.57
C THR A 251 -1.55 19.79 10.51
N VAL A 252 -1.96 19.70 9.24
CA VAL A 252 -1.07 19.32 8.12
C VAL A 252 0.12 20.28 8.03
N TRP A 253 -0.12 21.59 8.11
CA TRP A 253 0.94 22.59 8.10
C TRP A 253 1.93 22.43 9.26
N SER A 254 1.42 22.09 10.45
CA SER A 254 2.25 21.80 11.62
C SER A 254 3.15 20.58 11.39
N ILE A 255 2.59 19.48 10.84
CA ILE A 255 3.36 18.27 10.52
C ILE A 255 4.47 18.56 9.50
N LEU A 256 4.19 19.37 8.47
CA LEU A 256 5.16 19.70 7.42
C LEU A 256 6.28 20.65 7.87
N ARG A 257 6.10 21.38 8.98
CA ARG A 257 7.12 22.27 9.54
C ARG A 257 8.14 21.57 10.43
N ILE A 258 7.90 20.31 10.80
CA ILE A 258 8.72 19.50 11.71
C ILE A 258 9.76 18.70 10.93
#